data_AF-A0A9W9UL50-F1
#
_entry.id   AF-A0A9W9UL50-F1
#
_cell.length_a   1.000
_cell.length_b   1.000
_cell.length_c   1.000
_cell.angle_alpha   90.00
_cell.angle_beta   90.00
_cell.angle_gamma   90.00
#
_symmetry.space_group_name_H-M   'P 1'
#
loop_
_entity.id
_entity.type
_entity.pdbx_description
1 polymer ?
#
loop_
_entity_poly.entity_id
_entity_poly.type
_entity_poly.pdbx_seq_one_letter_code
_entity_poly.pdbx_strand_id
1 'polypeptide(L)'
;MTSHSSSPPMLEIQATEDQYSPPAVDHNTTKSPVASPEKSNGSVKNSPMGPVVVFIARASDLSDHNYPGTVLNTIQMHAYLRGLLVIMSAEHRKVYGNLGSRPQKIQTVIHPANSKMSISCRTTKFLAGAMEEARDTKSECIFVLNNWDAWTTDIPTVAEMCEKFTEVPFTLRVWANGHGVAREFYEANAHKAINVLRQRMDIKDERVASDRNTALFVRMFEALHRAHDLFPSHS
;
A
#
# COMPACT_ATOMS: atom_id res chain seq x y z
N MET A 1 6.96 -41.86 -52.56
CA MET A 1 7.85 -42.51 -51.57
C MET A 1 8.81 -41.42 -51.10
N THR A 2 8.86 -40.95 -49.86
CA THR A 2 8.36 -41.43 -48.57
C THR A 2 8.16 -40.21 -47.66
N SER A 3 7.01 -40.16 -47.00
CA SER A 3 6.67 -39.25 -45.91
C SER A 3 7.23 -39.81 -44.60
N HIS A 4 8.04 -39.05 -43.87
CA HIS A 4 8.39 -39.37 -42.47
C HIS A 4 7.66 -38.40 -41.54
N SER A 5 6.55 -38.92 -40.99
CA SER A 5 5.81 -38.36 -39.87
C SER A 5 6.41 -38.95 -38.60
N SER A 6 7.06 -38.12 -37.77
CA SER A 6 7.57 -38.50 -36.46
C SER A 6 6.58 -38.04 -35.38
N SER A 7 5.86 -39.00 -34.79
CA SER A 7 5.01 -38.79 -33.61
C SER A 7 5.89 -38.57 -32.36
N PRO A 8 5.50 -37.70 -31.42
CA PRO A 8 6.21 -37.54 -30.15
C PRO A 8 5.87 -38.69 -29.18
N PRO A 9 6.81 -39.13 -28.32
CA PRO A 9 6.54 -40.17 -27.34
C PRO A 9 5.65 -39.66 -26.20
N MET A 10 4.61 -40.44 -25.90
CA MET A 10 3.75 -40.31 -24.72
C MET A 10 4.57 -40.53 -23.44
N LEU A 11 4.50 -39.59 -22.50
CA LEU A 11 5.02 -39.77 -21.15
C LEU A 11 4.16 -40.78 -20.39
N GLU A 12 4.74 -41.95 -20.13
CA GLU A 12 4.18 -43.01 -19.30
C GLU A 12 4.29 -42.59 -17.82
N ILE A 13 3.16 -42.29 -17.18
CA ILE A 13 3.10 -42.00 -15.74
C ILE A 13 3.08 -43.35 -15.03
N GLN A 14 4.24 -43.80 -14.54
CA GLN A 14 4.32 -44.91 -13.60
C GLN A 14 3.72 -44.44 -12.27
N ALA A 15 2.59 -45.04 -11.88
CA ALA A 15 2.00 -44.90 -10.56
C ALA A 15 2.78 -45.80 -9.59
N THR A 16 3.52 -45.20 -8.67
CA THR A 16 4.11 -45.90 -7.53
C THR A 16 3.04 -46.07 -6.45
N GLU A 17 2.56 -47.29 -6.28
CA GLU A 17 1.83 -47.74 -5.09
C GLU A 17 2.81 -47.83 -3.92
N ASP A 18 2.88 -46.81 -3.07
CA ASP A 18 3.45 -46.94 -1.74
C ASP A 18 2.35 -46.95 -0.69
N GLN A 19 2.18 -48.15 -0.12
CA GLN A 19 1.38 -48.47 1.05
C GLN A 19 1.81 -47.61 2.24
N TYR A 20 0.88 -46.84 2.80
CA TYR A 20 0.97 -46.41 4.20
C TYR A 20 -0.34 -46.74 4.90
N SER A 21 -0.32 -47.81 5.70
CA SER A 21 -1.39 -48.17 6.64
C SER A 21 -1.20 -47.41 7.95
N PRO A 22 -2.27 -46.92 8.61
CA PRO A 22 -2.16 -46.23 9.90
C PRO A 22 -1.94 -47.24 11.06
N PRO A 23 -1.17 -46.89 12.10
CA PRO A 23 -1.03 -47.74 13.28
C PRO A 23 -2.29 -47.73 14.15
N ALA A 24 -2.57 -48.89 14.74
CA ALA A 24 -3.73 -49.18 15.56
C ALA A 24 -3.71 -48.50 16.93
N VAL A 25 -4.92 -48.23 17.43
CA VAL A 25 -5.25 -47.60 18.72
C VAL A 25 -5.32 -48.68 19.80
N ASP A 26 -4.55 -48.54 20.88
CA ASP A 26 -4.69 -49.38 22.07
C ASP A 26 -5.22 -48.60 23.29
N HIS A 27 -6.14 -49.27 23.99
CA HIS A 27 -6.96 -48.80 25.10
C HIS A 27 -6.34 -49.07 26.49
N ASN A 28 -6.63 -48.15 27.43
CA ASN A 28 -6.74 -48.29 28.90
C ASN A 28 -5.47 -48.64 29.70
N THR A 29 -5.17 -47.96 30.83
CA THR A 29 -5.86 -48.18 32.11
C THR A 29 -5.50 -47.11 33.17
N THR A 30 -6.54 -46.36 33.62
CA THR A 30 -6.90 -46.00 35.03
C THR A 30 -6.07 -44.98 35.84
N LYS A 31 -6.66 -43.79 36.08
CA LYS A 31 -7.37 -43.39 37.33
C LYS A 31 -7.90 -41.95 37.24
N SER A 32 -9.21 -41.77 37.30
CA SER A 32 -9.87 -40.50 37.72
C SER A 32 -9.97 -40.46 39.26
N PRO A 33 -10.16 -39.30 39.93
CA PRO A 33 -11.50 -38.70 40.00
C PRO A 33 -11.60 -37.15 40.07
N VAL A 34 -12.61 -36.62 39.36
CA VAL A 34 -13.55 -35.53 39.73
C VAL A 34 -13.03 -34.08 39.83
N ALA A 35 -13.38 -33.25 38.82
CA ALA A 35 -14.26 -32.07 38.95
C ALA A 35 -14.61 -31.48 37.56
N SER A 36 -15.86 -31.02 37.40
CA SER A 36 -16.48 -30.54 36.15
C SER A 36 -16.06 -29.10 35.73
N PRO A 37 -16.70 -28.52 34.70
CA PRO A 37 -16.12 -28.14 33.42
C PRO A 37 -15.57 -26.70 33.40
N GLU A 38 -14.27 -26.51 33.25
CA GLU A 38 -13.74 -25.19 32.95
C GLU A 38 -13.74 -24.99 31.44
N LYS A 39 -14.71 -24.16 30.99
CA LYS A 39 -14.57 -23.37 29.78
C LYS A 39 -13.18 -22.74 29.83
N SER A 40 -12.25 -23.25 29.02
CA SER A 40 -11.03 -22.52 28.76
C SER A 40 -11.46 -21.26 28.01
N ASN A 41 -11.60 -20.18 28.79
CA ASN A 41 -11.44 -18.83 28.31
C ASN A 41 -10.03 -18.78 27.71
N GLY A 42 -9.93 -19.21 26.46
CA GLY A 42 -8.85 -18.80 25.58
C GLY A 42 -8.96 -17.30 25.54
N SER A 43 -8.13 -16.63 26.34
CA SER A 43 -7.87 -15.23 26.17
C SER A 43 -7.61 -15.05 24.69
N VAL A 44 -8.49 -14.31 24.01
CA VAL A 44 -8.18 -13.76 22.70
C VAL A 44 -6.93 -12.95 22.97
N LYS A 45 -5.76 -13.55 22.71
CA LYS A 45 -4.51 -12.80 22.57
C LYS A 45 -4.88 -11.79 21.50
N ASN A 46 -5.09 -10.54 21.91
CA ASN A 46 -5.39 -9.43 21.04
C ASN A 46 -4.30 -9.40 19.97
N SER A 47 -4.54 -10.05 18.84
CA SER A 47 -3.65 -9.94 17.70
C SER A 47 -3.64 -8.46 17.38
N PRO A 48 -2.47 -7.80 17.39
CA PRO A 48 -2.41 -6.39 17.07
C PRO A 48 -3.09 -6.20 15.71
N MET A 49 -4.13 -5.36 15.66
CA MET A 49 -4.96 -5.18 14.46
C MET A 49 -4.12 -4.73 13.25
N GLY A 50 -2.89 -4.27 13.48
CA GLY A 50 -1.98 -3.77 12.48
C GLY A 50 -2.17 -2.27 12.22
N PRO A 51 -1.38 -1.70 11.30
CA PRO A 51 -1.50 -0.31 10.90
C PRO A 51 -2.80 -0.06 10.15
N VAL A 52 -3.28 1.18 10.19
CA VAL A 52 -4.36 1.64 9.31
C VAL A 52 -3.76 1.94 7.94
N VAL A 53 -4.07 1.12 6.94
CA VAL A 53 -3.52 1.28 5.57
C VAL A 53 -4.60 1.83 4.63
N VAL A 54 -4.27 2.95 3.97
CA VAL A 54 -5.13 3.60 2.98
C VAL A 54 -4.44 3.59 1.61
N PHE A 55 -5.04 2.93 0.63
CA PHE A 55 -4.60 2.96 -0.76
C PHE A 55 -5.31 4.08 -1.51
N ILE A 56 -4.55 4.92 -2.20
CA ILE A 56 -5.02 6.12 -2.87
C ILE A 56 -4.55 6.11 -4.33
N ALA A 57 -5.49 6.24 -5.26
CA ALA A 57 -5.20 6.41 -6.68
C ALA A 57 -5.89 7.68 -7.15
N ARG A 58 -5.16 8.53 -7.87
CA ARG A 58 -5.62 9.84 -8.27
C ARG A 58 -5.44 10.06 -9.77
N ALA A 59 -6.31 10.88 -10.33
CA ALA A 59 -6.23 11.46 -11.66
C ALA A 59 -6.36 12.98 -11.56
N SER A 60 -5.64 13.69 -12.42
CA SER A 60 -5.68 15.16 -12.55
C SER A 60 -6.95 15.64 -13.22
N ASP A 61 -7.33 14.93 -14.26
CA ASP A 61 -8.48 15.20 -15.09
C ASP A 61 -9.01 13.89 -15.68
N LEU A 62 -9.89 14.00 -16.66
CA LEU A 62 -10.56 12.89 -17.31
C LEU A 62 -9.76 12.23 -18.46
N SER A 63 -8.59 12.77 -18.78
CA SER A 63 -7.63 12.25 -19.75
C SER A 63 -6.38 11.64 -19.11
N ASP A 64 -6.23 11.73 -17.78
CA ASP A 64 -5.09 11.22 -17.01
C ASP A 64 -5.13 9.67 -16.89
N HIS A 65 -4.81 8.99 -17.99
CA HIS A 65 -4.74 7.54 -18.12
C HIS A 65 -3.88 7.10 -19.32
N ASN A 66 -3.53 5.82 -19.35
CA ASN A 66 -2.64 5.24 -20.39
C ASN A 66 -3.29 5.03 -21.77
N TYR A 67 -4.50 5.53 -22.02
CA TYR A 67 -5.20 5.32 -23.30
C TYR A 67 -5.22 6.61 -24.11
N PRO A 68 -4.25 6.86 -25.00
CA PRO A 68 -4.15 8.12 -25.73
C PRO A 68 -5.40 8.38 -26.58
N GLY A 69 -5.85 9.63 -26.61
CA GLY A 69 -6.97 10.08 -27.45
C GLY A 69 -8.37 9.69 -26.95
N THR A 70 -8.49 9.15 -25.74
CA THR A 70 -9.79 8.89 -25.10
C THR A 70 -9.97 9.85 -23.92
N VAL A 71 -11.16 10.40 -23.74
CA VAL A 71 -11.55 11.13 -22.53
C VAL A 71 -12.60 10.29 -21.81
N LEU A 72 -12.27 9.84 -20.61
CA LEU A 72 -13.19 9.05 -19.80
C LEU A 72 -14.20 9.97 -19.11
N ASN A 73 -15.43 9.55 -18.92
CA ASN A 73 -16.30 10.27 -17.98
C ASN A 73 -15.88 9.99 -16.51
N THR A 74 -16.41 10.74 -15.56
CA THR A 74 -16.11 10.63 -14.13
C THR A 74 -16.29 9.20 -13.59
N ILE A 75 -17.35 8.49 -14.01
CA ILE A 75 -17.63 7.12 -13.56
C ILE A 75 -16.56 6.16 -14.09
N GLN A 76 -16.23 6.27 -15.37
CA GLN A 76 -15.21 5.46 -16.03
C GLN A 76 -13.82 5.71 -15.43
N MET A 77 -13.48 6.97 -15.14
CA MET A 77 -12.22 7.32 -14.49
C MET A 77 -12.14 6.71 -13.08
N HIS A 78 -13.20 6.81 -12.27
CA HIS A 78 -13.22 6.13 -10.97
C HIS A 78 -13.11 4.60 -11.09
N ALA A 79 -13.71 3.99 -12.12
CA ALA A 79 -13.55 2.55 -12.38
C ALA A 79 -12.10 2.19 -12.74
N TYR A 80 -11.46 2.99 -13.60
CA TYR A 80 -10.05 2.84 -13.95
C TYR A 80 -9.14 2.94 -12.71
N LEU A 81 -9.32 3.99 -11.89
CA LEU A 81 -8.53 4.19 -10.67
C LEU A 81 -8.70 3.04 -9.66
N ARG A 82 -9.92 2.48 -9.53
CA ARG A 82 -10.13 1.28 -8.70
C ARG A 82 -9.34 0.07 -9.20
N GLY A 83 -9.22 -0.10 -10.51
CA GLY A 83 -8.36 -1.12 -11.10
C GLY A 83 -6.90 -0.97 -10.67
N LEU A 84 -6.37 0.26 -10.68
CA LEU A 84 -5.02 0.55 -10.20
C LEU A 84 -4.84 0.25 -8.70
N LEU A 85 -5.85 0.56 -7.88
CA LEU A 85 -5.81 0.28 -6.45
C LEU A 85 -5.71 -1.22 -6.14
N VAL A 86 -6.39 -2.07 -6.92
CA VAL A 86 -6.32 -3.54 -6.78
C VAL A 86 -4.92 -4.05 -7.10
N ILE A 87 -4.29 -3.52 -8.16
CA ILE A 87 -2.93 -3.91 -8.54
C ILE A 87 -1.95 -3.44 -7.45
N MET A 88 -2.04 -2.18 -7.04
CA MET A 88 -1.18 -1.60 -6.01
C MET A 88 -1.29 -2.33 -4.66
N SER A 89 -2.50 -2.75 -4.26
CA SER A 89 -2.69 -3.50 -3.01
C SER A 89 -2.12 -4.91 -3.08
N ALA A 90 -2.19 -5.56 -4.25
CA ALA A 90 -1.57 -6.85 -4.48
C ALA A 90 -0.03 -6.74 -4.43
N GLU A 91 0.55 -5.75 -5.12
CA GLU A 91 2.01 -5.51 -5.09
C GLU A 91 2.49 -5.13 -3.69
N HIS A 92 1.75 -4.29 -2.97
CA HIS A 92 2.06 -3.93 -1.58
C HIS A 92 2.11 -5.18 -0.70
N ARG A 93 1.13 -6.08 -0.83
CA ARG A 93 1.11 -7.33 -0.07
C ARG A 93 2.27 -8.26 -0.42
N LYS A 94 2.75 -8.27 -1.67
CA LYS A 94 3.93 -9.07 -2.07
C LYS A 94 5.20 -8.57 -1.37
N VAL A 95 5.36 -7.25 -1.27
CA VAL A 95 6.57 -6.62 -0.69
C VAL A 95 6.52 -6.62 0.84
N TYR A 96 5.38 -6.27 1.43
CA TYR A 96 5.26 -6.01 2.87
C TYR A 96 4.53 -7.13 3.64
N GLY A 97 4.03 -8.15 2.96
CA GLY A 97 3.23 -9.20 3.58
C GLY A 97 1.87 -8.69 4.05
N ASN A 98 1.24 -9.45 4.97
CA ASN A 98 0.01 -9.02 5.61
C ASN A 98 0.34 -8.21 6.88
N LEU A 99 0.04 -6.91 6.88
CA LEU A 99 0.38 -6.00 7.98
C LEU A 99 -0.57 -6.09 9.18
N GLY A 100 -1.68 -6.83 9.07
CA GLY A 100 -2.63 -7.00 10.16
C GLY A 100 -3.94 -7.65 9.73
N SER A 101 -4.96 -7.54 10.58
CA SER A 101 -6.32 -8.03 10.30
C SER A 101 -7.28 -6.93 9.85
N ARG A 102 -6.85 -5.67 9.83
CA ARG A 102 -7.68 -4.54 9.39
C ARG A 102 -8.06 -4.66 7.92
N PRO A 103 -9.30 -4.34 7.56
CA PRO A 103 -9.68 -4.20 6.16
C PRO A 103 -8.92 -3.03 5.54
N GLN A 104 -8.46 -3.22 4.30
CA GLN A 104 -7.80 -2.18 3.53
C GLN A 104 -8.80 -1.07 3.21
N LYS A 105 -8.38 0.19 3.42
CA LYS A 105 -9.16 1.36 3.00
C LYS A 105 -8.71 1.76 1.60
N ILE A 106 -9.65 2.10 0.73
CA ILE A 106 -9.38 2.47 -0.66
C ILE A 106 -10.04 3.81 -1.00
N GLN A 107 -9.33 4.69 -1.68
CA GLN A 107 -9.83 5.99 -2.10
C GLN A 107 -9.37 6.32 -3.52
N THR A 108 -10.33 6.67 -4.37
CA THR A 108 -10.06 7.22 -5.71
C THR A 108 -10.29 8.72 -5.71
N VAL A 109 -9.40 9.50 -6.31
CA VAL A 109 -9.49 10.97 -6.33
C VAL A 109 -9.42 11.47 -7.77
N ILE A 110 -10.30 12.37 -8.16
CA ILE A 110 -10.17 13.14 -9.41
C ILE A 110 -10.09 14.59 -8.96
N HIS A 111 -8.90 15.18 -9.08
CA HIS A 111 -8.63 16.50 -8.52
C HIS A 111 -7.52 17.18 -9.32
N PRO A 112 -7.70 18.43 -9.81
CA PRO A 112 -6.72 19.11 -10.65
C PRO A 112 -5.33 19.16 -10.03
N ALA A 113 -4.31 19.03 -10.87
CA ALA A 113 -2.92 19.16 -10.44
C ALA A 113 -2.68 20.57 -9.87
N ASN A 114 -1.76 20.68 -8.91
CA ASN A 114 -1.35 21.96 -8.30
C ASN A 114 -2.47 22.75 -7.61
N SER A 115 -3.59 22.11 -7.27
CA SER A 115 -4.66 22.73 -6.50
C SER A 115 -4.77 22.04 -5.13
N LYS A 116 -4.87 22.82 -4.05
CA LYS A 116 -5.06 22.28 -2.70
C LYS A 116 -6.46 21.68 -2.58
N MET A 117 -6.58 20.49 -2.00
CA MET A 117 -7.90 19.97 -1.63
C MET A 117 -8.50 20.75 -0.46
N SER A 118 -9.78 21.10 -0.56
CA SER A 118 -10.49 21.70 0.57
C SER A 118 -10.52 20.74 1.76
N ILE A 119 -10.26 21.26 2.96
CA ILE A 119 -10.35 20.51 4.22
C ILE A 119 -11.76 19.96 4.46
N SER A 120 -12.78 20.66 3.93
CA SER A 120 -14.18 20.26 4.07
C SER A 120 -14.62 19.20 3.06
N CYS A 121 -13.78 18.86 2.07
CA CYS A 121 -14.11 17.90 1.04
C CYS A 121 -14.15 16.47 1.58
N ARG A 122 -14.89 15.60 0.89
CA ARG A 122 -15.10 14.20 1.30
C ARG A 122 -13.77 13.43 1.42
N THR A 123 -12.85 13.64 0.49
CA THR A 123 -11.54 12.97 0.48
C THR A 123 -10.72 13.34 1.72
N THR A 124 -10.58 14.64 2.01
CA THR A 124 -9.81 15.08 3.18
C THR A 124 -10.42 14.57 4.48
N LYS A 125 -11.75 14.58 4.60
CA LYS A 125 -12.46 14.00 5.76
C LYS A 125 -12.22 12.49 5.90
N PHE A 126 -12.22 11.76 4.80
CA PHE A 126 -11.93 10.32 4.79
C PHE A 126 -10.51 10.02 5.28
N LEU A 127 -9.52 10.77 4.77
CA LEU A 127 -8.11 10.62 5.16
C LEU A 127 -7.89 11.01 6.63
N ALA A 128 -8.49 12.11 7.08
CA ALA A 128 -8.47 12.49 8.49
C ALA A 128 -9.12 11.41 9.37
N GLY A 129 -10.22 10.79 8.93
CA GLY A 129 -10.85 9.68 9.65
C GLY A 129 -9.95 8.44 9.79
N ALA A 130 -9.08 8.17 8.81
CA ALA A 130 -8.09 7.09 8.92
C ALA A 130 -6.98 7.42 9.92
N MET A 131 -6.56 8.69 9.99
CA MET A 131 -5.60 9.16 11.00
C MET A 131 -6.19 9.12 12.41
N GLU A 132 -7.46 9.51 12.56
CA GLU A 132 -8.23 9.39 13.81
C GLU A 132 -8.31 7.93 14.27
N GLU A 133 -8.64 7.01 13.38
CA GLU A 133 -8.65 5.58 13.72
C GLU A 133 -7.27 5.08 14.18
N ALA A 134 -6.20 5.50 13.49
CA ALA A 134 -4.84 5.14 13.84
C ALA A 134 -4.47 5.67 15.23
N ARG A 135 -4.86 6.91 15.54
CA ARG A 135 -4.71 7.52 16.87
C ARG A 135 -5.45 6.74 17.95
N ASP A 136 -6.73 6.49 17.76
CA ASP A 136 -7.59 5.83 18.76
C ASP A 136 -7.09 4.42 19.09
N THR A 137 -6.51 3.76 18.10
CA THR A 137 -5.98 2.42 18.23
C THR A 137 -4.47 2.36 18.48
N LYS A 138 -3.81 3.51 18.66
CA LYS A 138 -2.36 3.64 18.91
C LYS A 138 -1.51 2.88 17.88
N SER A 139 -1.92 2.92 16.62
CA SER A 139 -1.24 2.26 15.51
C SER A 139 -0.66 3.28 14.54
N GLU A 140 0.27 2.82 13.71
CA GLU A 140 0.73 3.58 12.54
C GLU A 140 -0.41 3.78 11.53
N CYS A 141 -0.40 4.92 10.84
CA CYS A 141 -1.17 5.15 9.64
C CYS A 141 -0.24 5.13 8.42
N ILE A 142 -0.62 4.37 7.39
CA ILE A 142 0.16 4.24 6.15
C ILE A 142 -0.71 4.66 4.98
N PHE A 143 -0.32 5.71 4.27
CA PHE A 143 -0.93 6.09 3.00
C PHE A 143 -0.08 5.54 1.85
N VAL A 144 -0.69 4.72 1.02
CA VAL A 144 -0.07 4.11 -0.15
C VAL A 144 -0.65 4.77 -1.40
N LEU A 145 0.19 5.45 -2.18
CA LEU A 145 -0.21 6.27 -3.31
C LEU A 145 0.30 5.67 -4.62
N ASN A 146 -0.52 5.72 -5.67
CA ASN A 146 -0.13 5.28 -7.01
C ASN A 146 0.50 6.43 -7.79
N ASN A 147 1.73 6.21 -8.26
CA ASN A 147 2.60 7.16 -8.97
C ASN A 147 3.02 8.38 -8.13
N TRP A 148 4.10 9.02 -8.58
CA TRP A 148 4.40 10.40 -8.21
C TRP A 148 3.47 11.33 -9.00
N ASP A 149 2.49 11.91 -8.33
CA ASP A 149 1.55 12.85 -8.92
C ASP A 149 1.36 14.10 -8.04
N ALA A 150 0.64 15.10 -8.54
CA ALA A 150 0.40 16.35 -7.81
C ALA A 150 -0.27 16.16 -6.43
N TRP A 151 -0.92 15.01 -6.22
CA TRP A 151 -1.53 14.64 -4.95
C TRP A 151 -0.52 14.03 -3.97
N THR A 152 0.41 13.18 -4.44
CA THR A 152 1.61 12.83 -3.64
C THR A 152 2.44 14.05 -3.27
N THR A 153 2.24 15.16 -3.97
CA THR A 153 2.92 16.44 -3.74
C THR A 153 2.04 17.57 -3.20
N ASP A 154 0.82 17.30 -2.72
CA ASP A 154 0.02 18.30 -1.99
C ASP A 154 0.59 18.50 -0.58
N ILE A 155 1.78 19.11 -0.54
CA ILE A 155 2.51 19.44 0.68
C ILE A 155 1.60 20.17 1.68
N PRO A 156 0.78 21.17 1.29
CA PRO A 156 -0.14 21.82 2.23
C PRO A 156 -1.10 20.85 2.92
N THR A 157 -1.78 19.99 2.17
CA THR A 157 -2.77 19.07 2.75
C THR A 157 -2.11 18.02 3.65
N VAL A 158 -0.99 17.43 3.21
CA VAL A 158 -0.26 16.46 4.02
C VAL A 158 0.31 17.13 5.28
N ALA A 159 0.81 18.37 5.17
CA ALA A 159 1.34 19.11 6.30
C ALA A 159 0.28 19.42 7.35
N GLU A 160 -0.93 19.80 6.95
CA GLU A 160 -2.04 20.01 7.88
C GLU A 160 -2.40 18.70 8.63
N MET A 161 -2.34 17.55 7.96
CA MET A 161 -2.52 16.26 8.62
C MET A 161 -1.38 15.97 9.61
N CYS A 162 -0.13 16.17 9.22
CA CYS A 162 1.02 15.98 10.12
C CYS A 162 0.95 16.89 11.35
N GLU A 163 0.56 18.16 11.19
CA GLU A 163 0.40 19.12 12.29
C GLU A 163 -0.75 18.75 13.23
N LYS A 164 -1.84 18.19 12.69
CA LYS A 164 -2.99 17.77 13.49
C LYS A 164 -2.75 16.44 14.24
N PHE A 165 -1.97 15.54 13.66
CA PHE A 165 -1.77 14.17 14.15
C PHE A 165 -0.30 13.88 14.46
N THR A 166 0.35 14.77 15.21
CA THR A 166 1.78 14.67 15.55
C THR A 166 2.16 13.42 16.33
N GLU A 167 1.20 12.85 17.06
CA GLU A 167 1.32 11.67 17.89
C GLU A 167 1.17 10.35 17.11
N VAL A 168 0.65 10.41 15.88
CA VAL A 168 0.43 9.23 15.04
C VAL A 168 1.67 8.97 14.20
N PRO A 169 2.31 7.78 14.28
CA PRO A 169 3.31 7.38 13.32
C PRO A 169 2.68 7.37 11.92
N PHE A 170 3.18 8.21 11.03
CA PHE A 170 2.59 8.42 9.71
C PHE A 170 3.61 8.16 8.62
N THR A 171 3.29 7.20 7.75
CA THR A 171 4.17 6.74 6.66
C THR A 171 3.50 6.96 5.31
N LEU A 172 4.25 7.56 4.39
CA LEU A 172 3.89 7.67 2.99
C LEU A 172 4.62 6.58 2.21
N ARG A 173 3.89 5.85 1.37
CA ARG A 173 4.45 4.91 0.40
C ARG A 173 3.98 5.27 -0.99
N VAL A 174 4.90 5.51 -1.91
CA VAL A 174 4.56 5.84 -3.31
C VAL A 174 4.99 4.68 -4.19
N TRP A 175 4.03 4.07 -4.88
CA TRP A 175 4.26 3.02 -5.86
C TRP A 175 4.43 3.63 -7.24
N ALA A 176 5.67 3.74 -7.72
CA ALA A 176 5.98 4.46 -8.95
C ALA A 176 7.10 3.77 -9.75
N ASN A 177 7.24 4.14 -11.02
CA ASN A 177 8.32 3.65 -11.87
C ASN A 177 9.67 4.10 -11.28
N GLY A 178 10.57 3.13 -11.05
CA GLY A 178 11.94 3.41 -10.63
C GLY A 178 12.90 3.62 -11.79
N HIS A 179 14.18 3.77 -11.47
CA HIS A 179 15.27 3.89 -12.45
C HIS A 179 15.42 2.60 -13.27
N GLY A 180 14.64 2.45 -14.35
CA GLY A 180 14.80 1.36 -15.32
C GLY A 180 13.61 0.42 -15.55
N VAL A 181 12.38 0.94 -15.54
CA VAL A 181 11.12 0.30 -16.02
C VAL A 181 10.28 -0.42 -14.97
N ALA A 182 10.86 -1.05 -13.94
CA ALA A 182 10.06 -1.70 -12.88
C ALA A 182 9.48 -0.69 -11.88
N ARG A 183 8.22 -0.91 -11.44
CA ARG A 183 7.63 -0.13 -10.34
C ARG A 183 8.10 -0.64 -9.00
N GLU A 184 8.42 0.27 -8.09
CA GLU A 184 8.82 -0.02 -6.71
C GLU A 184 8.11 0.91 -5.71
N PHE A 185 8.23 0.59 -4.42
CA PHE A 185 7.70 1.43 -3.34
C PHE A 185 8.79 2.33 -2.77
N TYR A 186 8.54 3.64 -2.82
CA TYR A 186 9.32 4.65 -2.10
C TYR A 186 8.63 4.98 -0.79
N GLU A 187 9.34 4.88 0.32
CA GLU A 187 8.79 5.07 1.65
C GLU A 187 9.39 6.29 2.35
N ALA A 188 8.57 7.00 3.11
CA ALA A 188 9.04 8.06 3.99
C ALA A 188 8.22 8.16 5.26
N ASN A 189 8.91 8.55 6.34
CA ASN A 189 8.24 9.14 7.48
C ASN A 189 7.66 10.50 7.07
N ALA A 190 6.33 10.60 7.07
CA ALA A 190 5.62 11.76 6.55
C ALA A 190 5.94 13.04 7.32
N HIS A 191 6.08 12.95 8.65
CA HIS A 191 6.41 14.09 9.51
C HIS A 191 7.78 14.67 9.17
N LYS A 192 8.79 13.81 9.00
CA LYS A 192 10.15 14.23 8.61
C LYS A 192 10.17 14.79 7.20
N ALA A 193 9.59 14.06 6.24
CA ALA A 193 9.55 14.48 4.84
C ALA A 193 8.91 15.86 4.68
N ILE A 194 7.75 16.09 5.31
CA ILE A 194 7.07 17.40 5.26
C ILE A 194 7.89 18.50 5.92
N ASN A 195 8.56 18.25 7.05
CA ASN A 195 9.39 19.27 7.67
C ASN A 195 10.54 19.70 6.76
N VAL A 196 11.15 18.78 6.01
CA VAL A 196 12.17 19.12 5.00
C VAL A 196 11.56 19.87 3.83
N LEU A 197 10.46 19.37 3.25
CA LEU A 197 9.81 19.98 2.08
C LEU A 197 9.25 21.39 2.38
N ARG A 198 8.92 21.68 3.64
CA ARG A 198 8.53 23.03 4.11
C ARG A 198 9.69 23.90 4.59
N GLN A 199 10.94 23.47 4.36
CA GLN A 199 12.15 24.18 4.76
C GLN A 199 12.25 24.43 6.27
N ARG A 200 11.58 23.61 7.08
CA ARG A 200 11.67 23.65 8.55
C ARG A 200 12.82 22.79 9.09
N MET A 201 13.37 21.91 8.25
CA MET A 201 14.53 21.08 8.53
C MET A 201 15.41 20.99 7.28
N ASP A 202 16.73 20.91 7.46
CA ASP A 202 17.65 20.60 6.37
C ASP A 202 17.60 19.10 6.06
N ILE A 203 17.69 18.71 4.79
CA ILE A 203 17.82 17.31 4.38
C ILE A 203 19.10 16.65 4.94
N LYS A 204 20.11 17.46 5.30
CA LYS A 204 21.35 17.04 5.94
C LYS A 204 21.24 16.92 7.47
N ASP A 205 20.10 17.30 8.06
CA ASP A 205 19.85 17.09 9.49
C ASP A 205 19.96 15.58 9.80
N GLU A 206 20.69 15.23 10.85
CA GLU A 206 21.02 13.84 11.19
C GLU A 206 19.76 12.99 11.41
N ARG A 207 18.66 13.60 11.88
CA ARG A 207 17.36 12.93 12.09
C ARG A 207 16.71 12.47 10.78
N VAL A 208 17.06 13.11 9.67
CA VAL A 208 16.60 12.79 8.30
C VAL A 208 17.65 11.97 7.57
N ALA A 209 18.93 12.35 7.64
CA ALA A 209 20.01 11.67 6.93
C ALA A 209 20.22 10.22 7.40
N SER A 210 19.97 9.93 8.68
CA SER A 210 19.97 8.56 9.21
C SER A 210 18.77 7.72 8.72
N ASP A 211 17.68 8.38 8.31
CA ASP A 211 16.49 7.78 7.72
C ASP A 211 16.61 7.76 6.19
N ARG A 212 17.39 6.80 5.69
CA ARG A 212 17.75 6.71 4.27
C ARG A 212 16.54 6.70 3.33
N ASN A 213 15.44 6.05 3.76
CA ASN A 213 14.21 5.98 2.97
C ASN A 213 13.58 7.37 2.84
N THR A 214 13.42 8.08 3.96
CA THR A 214 12.89 9.45 3.93
C THR A 214 13.80 10.39 3.12
N ALA A 215 15.13 10.28 3.28
CA ALA A 215 16.07 11.09 2.50
C ALA A 215 15.98 10.83 0.99
N LEU A 216 15.87 9.55 0.59
CA LEU A 216 15.67 9.17 -0.82
C LEU A 216 14.33 9.69 -1.35
N PHE A 217 13.26 9.51 -0.60
CA PHE A 217 11.93 9.99 -0.96
C PHE A 217 11.93 11.49 -1.25
N VAL A 218 12.51 12.30 -0.35
CA VAL A 218 12.59 13.76 -0.53
C VAL A 218 13.42 14.12 -1.77
N ARG A 219 14.53 13.42 -2.03
CA ARG A 219 15.34 13.66 -3.23
C ARG A 219 14.60 13.33 -4.53
N MET A 220 13.88 12.20 -4.55
CA MET A 220 13.04 11.82 -5.70
C MET A 220 11.95 12.86 -5.93
N PHE A 221 11.30 13.30 -4.86
CA PHE A 221 10.30 14.37 -4.89
C PHE A 221 10.86 15.66 -5.50
N GLU A 222 11.99 16.15 -5.00
CA GLU A 222 12.61 17.38 -5.50
C GLU A 222 13.09 17.27 -6.95
N ALA A 223 13.59 16.10 -7.36
CA ALA A 223 14.02 15.86 -8.74
C ALA A 223 12.84 15.93 -9.71
N LEU A 224 11.69 15.35 -9.34
CA LEU A 224 10.47 15.39 -10.15
C LEU A 224 9.89 16.81 -10.24
N HIS A 225 9.89 17.55 -9.14
CA HIS A 225 9.42 18.94 -9.14
C HIS A 225 10.28 19.81 -10.07
N ARG A 226 11.61 19.69 -9.98
CA ARG A 226 12.53 20.40 -10.89
C ARG A 226 12.35 19.99 -12.34
N ALA A 227 12.09 18.72 -12.63
CA ALA A 227 11.83 18.26 -13.99
C ALA A 227 10.55 18.87 -14.58
N HIS A 228 9.51 19.05 -13.76
CA HIS A 228 8.27 19.71 -14.18
C HIS A 228 8.47 21.21 -14.45
N ASP A 229 9.33 21.90 -13.69
CA ASP A 229 9.64 23.31 -13.92
C ASP A 229 10.52 23.53 -15.17
N LEU A 230 11.39 22.55 -15.50
CA LEU A 230 12.28 22.60 -16.66
C LEU A 230 11.59 22.21 -17.98
N PHE A 231 10.50 21.44 -17.91
CA PHE A 231 9.67 21.06 -19.04
C PHE A 231 8.20 21.33 -18.73
N PRO A 232 7.77 22.62 -18.73
CA PRO A 232 6.36 22.91 -18.62
C PRO A 232 5.67 22.18 -19.77
N SER A 233 4.75 21.28 -19.43
CA SER A 233 3.97 20.54 -20.40
C SER A 233 3.31 21.56 -21.33
N HIS A 234 3.70 21.54 -22.61
CA HIS A 234 3.00 22.28 -23.64
C HIS A 234 1.59 21.69 -23.74
N SER A 235 0.65 22.33 -23.05
CA SER A 235 -0.79 22.21 -23.26
C SER A 235 -1.18 22.77 -24.62
#